data_AF-A0A7X8Z0Q3-F1
#
_entry.id   AF-A0A7X8Z0Q3-F1
#
_cell.length_a   1.000
_cell.length_b   1.000
_cell.length_c   1.000
_cell.angle_alpha   90.00
_cell.angle_beta   90.00
_cell.angle_gamma   90.00
#
_symmetry.space_group_name_H-M   'P 1'
#
loop_
_entity.id
_entity.type
_entity.pdbx_description
1 polymer ?
#
loop_
_entity_poly.entity_id
_entity_poly.type
_entity_poly.pdbx_seq_one_letter_code
_entity_poly.pdbx_strand_id
1 'polypeptide(L)'
;MTITTAVALFVIACSTETSEPARYGQEASFELVEVTKIWDKGAHNAFTDLILFNDEWFCVFREGQGHIDPAGTIRVIKSKDGINWESAALITSHSGDLRDPKISITPDGRLMLIGAEWDKSAFTGEQFSLVEGEPQLRSFAWLLKLTDLVADAAWRE
;
A
#
# COMPACT_ATOMS: atom_id res chain seq x y z
N MET A 1 17.39 -20.16 -3.00
CA MET A 1 16.16 -19.97 -3.79
C MET A 1 15.46 -18.75 -3.23
N THR A 2 15.77 -17.57 -3.76
CA THR A 2 15.29 -16.29 -3.23
C THR A 2 13.87 -16.08 -3.79
N ILE A 3 12.85 -16.12 -2.95
CA ILE A 3 11.47 -15.84 -3.35
C ILE A 3 11.35 -14.31 -3.45
N THR A 4 11.51 -13.76 -4.65
CA THR A 4 11.23 -12.34 -4.90
C THR A 4 9.71 -12.17 -4.96
N THR A 5 9.12 -11.48 -3.98
CA THR A 5 7.66 -11.25 -3.94
C THR A 5 7.31 -10.07 -4.85
N ALA A 6 6.42 -10.25 -5.81
CA ALA A 6 6.02 -9.22 -6.77
C ALA A 6 4.56 -8.79 -6.55
N VAL A 7 4.21 -7.56 -6.96
CA VAL A 7 2.82 -7.09 -6.95
C VAL A 7 2.19 -7.40 -8.30
N ALA A 8 0.98 -7.98 -8.28
CA ALA A 8 0.19 -8.29 -9.45
C ALA A 8 -1.18 -7.60 -9.37
N LEU A 9 -1.65 -7.05 -10.48
CA LEU A 9 -3.00 -6.54 -10.64
C LEU A 9 -3.89 -7.64 -11.22
N PHE A 10 -5.05 -7.87 -10.60
CA PHE A 10 -6.07 -8.80 -11.09
C PHE A 10 -7.28 -8.01 -11.57
N VAL A 11 -7.63 -8.14 -12.84
CA VAL A 11 -8.87 -7.59 -13.40
C VAL A 11 -9.88 -8.72 -13.49
N ILE A 12 -10.94 -8.64 -12.67
CA ILE A 12 -12.06 -9.59 -12.68
C ILE A 12 -13.22 -8.92 -13.40
N ALA A 13 -13.58 -9.44 -14.57
CA ALA A 13 -14.79 -9.04 -15.27
C ALA A 13 -15.96 -9.94 -14.83
N CYS A 14 -17.08 -9.34 -14.45
CA CYS A 14 -18.34 -10.06 -14.25
C CYS A 14 -19.31 -9.61 -15.36
N SER A 15 -19.59 -10.50 -16.31
CA SER A 15 -20.58 -10.24 -17.35
C SER A 15 -21.99 -10.42 -16.77
N THR A 16 -22.66 -9.33 -16.41
CA THR A 16 -24.09 -9.38 -16.11
C THR A 16 -24.89 -9.20 -17.40
N GLU A 17 -24.92 -10.23 -18.24
CA GLU A 17 -25.95 -10.34 -19.27
C GLU A 17 -27.25 -10.80 -18.61
N THR A 18 -27.99 -9.91 -17.94
CA THR A 18 -29.46 -9.97 -17.73
C THR A 18 -29.93 -8.98 -16.66
N SER A 19 -31.09 -8.36 -16.90
CA SER A 19 -31.80 -7.45 -15.99
C SER A 19 -32.63 -8.15 -14.91
N GLU A 20 -32.38 -9.43 -14.64
CA GLU A 20 -33.12 -10.23 -13.66
C GLU A 20 -32.31 -10.30 -12.34
N PRO A 21 -32.96 -10.24 -11.16
CA PRO A 21 -32.27 -10.39 -9.90
C PRO A 21 -31.59 -11.76 -9.83
N ALA A 22 -30.31 -11.77 -9.43
CA ALA A 22 -29.52 -12.99 -9.29
C ALA A 22 -30.28 -14.03 -8.44
N ARG A 23 -30.63 -15.17 -9.06
CA ARG A 23 -31.29 -16.26 -8.37
C ARG A 23 -30.27 -17.06 -7.55
N TYR A 24 -30.63 -17.39 -6.32
CA TYR A 24 -29.86 -18.28 -5.46
C TYR A 24 -29.59 -19.61 -6.20
N GLY A 25 -28.32 -19.96 -6.41
CA GLY A 25 -27.91 -21.21 -7.08
C GLY A 25 -27.47 -21.09 -8.55
N GLN A 26 -27.33 -19.87 -9.10
CA GLN A 26 -26.55 -19.71 -10.34
C GLN A 26 -25.05 -19.77 -10.03
N GLU A 27 -24.38 -20.76 -10.62
CA GLU A 27 -22.92 -20.85 -10.68
C GLU A 27 -22.40 -19.66 -11.50
N ALA A 28 -21.94 -18.61 -10.82
CA ALA A 28 -21.22 -17.53 -11.47
C ALA A 28 -19.87 -18.08 -11.97
N SER A 29 -19.68 -18.16 -13.28
CA SER A 29 -18.38 -18.48 -13.87
C SER A 29 -17.52 -17.22 -13.89
N PHE A 30 -16.37 -17.26 -13.21
CA PHE A 30 -15.36 -16.20 -13.27
C PHE A 30 -14.27 -16.57 -14.26
N GLU A 31 -13.92 -15.64 -15.14
CA GLU A 31 -12.78 -15.77 -16.05
C GLU A 31 -11.66 -14.84 -15.57
N LEU A 32 -10.46 -15.40 -15.41
CA LEU A 32 -9.25 -14.61 -15.19
C LEU A 32 -8.82 -14.03 -16.54
N VAL A 33 -9.05 -12.73 -16.73
CA VAL A 33 -8.76 -12.06 -18.00
C VAL A 33 -7.26 -11.83 -18.18
N GLU A 34 -6.59 -11.32 -17.16
CA GLU A 34 -5.16 -10.97 -17.24
C GLU A 34 -4.51 -10.93 -15.85
N VAL A 35 -3.23 -11.29 -15.79
CA VAL A 35 -2.36 -11.06 -14.64
C VAL A 35 -1.07 -10.44 -15.13
N THR A 36 -0.81 -9.21 -14.69
CA THR A 36 0.41 -8.49 -15.06
C THR A 36 1.18 -8.08 -13.81
N LYS A 37 2.49 -8.30 -13.87
CA LYS A 37 3.43 -7.89 -12.82
C LYS A 37 3.68 -6.39 -12.95
N ILE A 38 3.28 -5.62 -11.93
CA ILE A 38 3.38 -4.15 -11.96
C ILE A 38 4.60 -3.62 -11.21
N TRP A 39 5.22 -4.45 -10.37
CA TRP A 39 6.40 -4.05 -9.59
C TRP A 39 7.22 -5.24 -9.08
N ASP A 40 8.55 -5.12 -9.13
CA ASP A 40 9.51 -6.14 -8.68
C ASP A 40 10.85 -5.58 -8.15
N LYS A 41 10.91 -4.28 -7.82
CA LYS A 41 12.16 -3.63 -7.38
C LYS A 41 12.47 -3.85 -5.90
N GLY A 42 11.45 -4.02 -5.06
CA GLY A 42 11.60 -4.37 -3.64
C GLY A 42 11.74 -5.88 -3.44
N ALA A 43 12.54 -6.29 -2.44
CA ALA A 43 12.77 -7.71 -2.12
C ALA A 43 11.48 -8.41 -1.63
N HIS A 44 10.69 -7.71 -0.81
CA HIS A 44 9.40 -8.17 -0.32
C HIS A 44 8.36 -7.04 -0.41
N ASN A 45 7.37 -7.23 -1.26
CA ASN A 45 6.29 -6.27 -1.52
C ASN A 45 4.96 -6.84 -0.99
N ALA A 46 4.27 -6.13 -0.08
CA ALA A 46 3.05 -6.64 0.56
C ALA A 46 2.13 -5.53 1.08
N PHE A 47 0.94 -5.93 1.55
CA PHE A 47 -0.05 -5.05 2.18
C PHE A 47 -0.57 -3.97 1.22
N THR A 48 -0.89 -4.40 0.00
CA THR A 48 -1.28 -3.53 -1.12
C THR A 48 -2.62 -2.82 -0.89
N ASP A 49 -2.77 -1.69 -1.56
CA ASP A 49 -4.04 -1.02 -1.81
C ASP A 49 -3.98 -0.30 -3.17
N LEU A 50 -5.13 -0.08 -3.81
CA LEU A 50 -5.23 0.46 -5.17
C LEU A 50 -6.45 1.36 -5.30
N ILE A 51 -6.27 2.54 -5.90
CA ILE A 51 -7.38 3.47 -6.17
C ILE A 51 -7.19 4.16 -7.52
N LEU A 52 -8.31 4.50 -8.16
CA LEU A 52 -8.34 5.40 -9.31
C LEU A 52 -8.65 6.83 -8.83
N PHE A 53 -7.79 7.79 -9.16
CA PHE A 53 -7.97 9.19 -8.79
C PHE A 53 -7.52 10.12 -9.92
N ASN A 54 -8.39 11.03 -10.33
CA ASN A 54 -8.13 11.96 -11.44
C ASN A 54 -7.58 11.27 -12.71
N ASP A 55 -8.25 10.18 -13.12
CA ASP A 55 -7.89 9.37 -14.30
C ASP A 55 -6.49 8.73 -14.26
N GLU A 56 -5.91 8.57 -13.07
CA GLU A 56 -4.64 7.88 -12.85
C GLU A 56 -4.80 6.85 -11.72
N TRP A 57 -4.26 5.65 -11.94
CA TRP A 57 -4.19 4.60 -10.92
C TRP A 57 -3.07 4.92 -9.93
N PHE A 58 -3.35 4.73 -8.65
CA PHE A 58 -2.37 4.78 -7.57
C PHE A 58 -2.40 3.47 -6.81
N CYS A 59 -1.25 2.79 -6.74
CA CYS A 59 -1.06 1.59 -5.93
C CYS A 59 -0.05 1.87 -4.83
N VAL A 60 -0.38 1.48 -3.60
CA VAL A 60 0.49 1.61 -2.44
C VAL A 60 0.77 0.25 -1.83
N PHE A 61 1.97 0.04 -1.34
CA PHE A 61 2.37 -1.19 -0.66
C PHE A 61 3.61 -0.97 0.18
N ARG A 62 3.85 -1.88 1.12
CA ARG A 62 5.09 -1.92 1.89
C ARG A 62 6.18 -2.61 1.07
N GLU A 63 7.37 -2.03 1.04
CA GLU A 63 8.62 -2.69 0.66
C GLU A 63 9.46 -2.99 1.91
N GLY A 64 10.03 -4.19 1.98
CA GLY A 64 11.04 -4.57 2.97
C GLY A 64 11.92 -5.72 2.48
N GLN A 65 12.82 -6.20 3.33
CA GLN A 65 13.64 -7.39 3.09
C GLN A 65 12.90 -8.70 3.34
N GLY A 66 11.79 -8.65 4.09
CA GLY A 66 10.96 -9.81 4.41
C GLY A 66 9.66 -9.43 5.10
N HIS A 67 8.90 -10.46 5.50
CA HIS A 67 7.62 -10.29 6.18
C HIS A 67 7.76 -9.54 7.52
N ILE A 68 8.80 -9.88 8.29
CA ILE A 68 9.23 -9.16 9.48
C ILE A 68 10.59 -8.56 9.15
N ASP A 69 10.62 -7.26 8.87
CA ASP A 69 11.87 -6.54 8.63
C ASP A 69 11.84 -5.26 9.45
N PRO A 70 12.90 -4.97 10.21
CA PRO A 70 13.00 -3.77 11.03
C PRO A 70 12.88 -2.41 10.33
N ALA A 71 12.97 -2.32 9.01
CA ALA A 71 13.01 -1.05 8.27
C ALA A 71 12.14 -1.09 7.00
N GLY A 72 10.86 -1.44 7.15
CA GLY A 72 9.91 -1.36 6.04
C GLY A 72 9.61 0.08 5.62
N THR A 73 9.37 0.25 4.33
CA THR A 73 9.06 1.53 3.68
C THR A 73 7.73 1.42 2.95
N ILE A 74 7.07 2.54 2.66
CA ILE A 74 5.86 2.55 1.84
C ILE A 74 6.22 3.06 0.45
N ARG A 75 5.97 2.22 -0.57
CA ARG A 75 6.07 2.58 -1.98
C ARG A 75 4.70 3.06 -2.47
N VAL A 76 4.72 4.13 -3.26
CA VAL A 76 3.59 4.57 -4.07
C VAL A 76 4.02 4.47 -5.53
N ILE A 77 3.27 3.71 -6.32
CA ILE A 77 3.40 3.68 -7.77
C ILE A 77 2.13 4.19 -8.42
N LYS A 78 2.25 4.68 -9.65
CA LYS A 78 1.11 5.17 -10.41
C LYS A 78 1.17 4.76 -11.86
N SER A 79 0.01 4.79 -12.52
CA SER A 79 -0.13 4.44 -13.93
C SER A 79 -1.35 5.13 -14.55
N LYS A 80 -1.20 5.66 -15.77
CA LYS A 80 -2.32 6.23 -16.53
C LYS A 80 -3.11 5.17 -17.32
N ASP A 81 -2.49 4.05 -17.62
CA ASP A 81 -3.04 3.02 -18.52
C ASP A 81 -3.20 1.65 -17.84
N GLY A 82 -2.76 1.51 -16.59
CA GLY A 82 -2.75 0.23 -15.87
C GLY A 82 -1.68 -0.75 -16.35
N ILE A 83 -0.88 -0.37 -17.35
CA ILE A 83 0.12 -1.22 -18.02
C ILE A 83 1.52 -0.74 -17.64
N ASN A 84 1.78 0.56 -17.79
CA ASN A 84 3.05 1.19 -17.53
C ASN A 84 3.01 1.83 -16.14
N TRP A 85 3.81 1.29 -15.22
CA TRP A 85 3.85 1.73 -13.82
C TRP A 85 5.17 2.42 -13.50
N GLU A 86 5.08 3.55 -12.80
CA GLU A 86 6.23 4.31 -12.34
C GLU A 86 6.16 4.59 -10.84
N SER A 87 7.31 4.80 -10.21
CA SER A 87 7.35 5.22 -8.81
C SER A 87 6.88 6.66 -8.69
N ALA A 88 5.85 6.89 -7.89
CA ALA A 88 5.39 8.23 -7.53
C ALA A 88 6.05 8.74 -6.24
N ALA A 89 6.26 7.85 -5.25
CA ALA A 89 6.89 8.20 -3.98
C ALA A 89 7.51 6.97 -3.29
N LEU A 90 8.49 7.23 -2.43
CA LEU A 90 8.99 6.31 -1.42
C LEU A 90 8.95 7.01 -0.07
N ILE A 91 8.15 6.50 0.84
CA ILE A 91 8.02 7.03 2.20
C ILE A 91 8.85 6.14 3.11
N THR A 92 9.76 6.76 3.84
CA THR A 92 10.66 6.10 4.78
C THR A 92 10.46 6.67 6.17
N SER A 93 10.85 5.90 7.18
CA SER A 93 11.02 6.41 8.54
C SER A 93 12.45 6.16 9.01
N HIS A 94 12.99 7.11 9.76
CA HIS A 94 14.29 6.95 10.41
C HIS A 94 14.22 6.10 11.69
N SER A 95 13.03 5.98 12.30
CA SER A 95 12.82 5.38 13.62
C SER A 95 12.14 4.01 13.59
N GLY A 96 11.47 3.65 12.50
CA GLY A 96 10.59 2.50 12.53
C GLY A 96 10.29 1.87 11.17
N ASP A 97 9.56 0.78 11.27
CA ASP A 97 9.08 -0.04 10.17
C ASP A 97 7.67 0.40 9.77
N LEU A 98 7.55 0.95 8.56
CA LEU A 98 6.27 1.39 8.03
C LEU A 98 5.44 0.22 7.49
N ARG A 99 4.17 0.18 7.87
CA ARG A 99 3.27 -0.96 7.73
C ARG A 99 1.92 -0.55 7.18
N ASP A 100 1.29 -1.52 6.51
CA ASP A 100 -0.11 -1.54 6.13
C ASP A 100 -0.64 -0.25 5.50
N PRO A 101 -0.02 0.25 4.41
CA PRO A 101 -0.51 1.43 3.75
C PRO A 101 -1.93 1.20 3.21
N LYS A 102 -2.79 2.20 3.38
CA LYS A 102 -4.12 2.27 2.78
C LYS A 102 -4.34 3.64 2.17
N ILE A 103 -4.96 3.67 1.00
CA ILE A 103 -5.16 4.89 0.21
C ILE A 103 -6.65 5.13 0.01
N SER A 104 -7.07 6.39 0.13
CA SER A 104 -8.47 6.78 -0.01
C SER A 104 -8.61 8.19 -0.56
N ILE A 105 -9.81 8.52 -1.05
CA ILE A 105 -10.18 9.89 -1.42
C ILE A 105 -10.94 10.49 -0.25
N THR A 106 -10.48 11.65 0.21
CA THR A 106 -11.11 12.44 1.28
C THR A 106 -12.39 13.14 0.79
N PRO A 107 -13.30 13.55 1.69
CA PRO A 107 -14.53 14.25 1.30
C PRO A 107 -14.32 15.54 0.50
N ASP A 108 -13.16 16.19 0.64
CA ASP A 108 -12.78 17.38 -0.12
C ASP A 108 -11.95 17.07 -1.39
N GLY A 109 -11.94 15.81 -1.83
CA GLY A 109 -11.41 15.41 -3.14
C GLY A 109 -9.90 15.28 -3.20
N ARG A 110 -9.21 15.07 -2.08
CA ARG A 110 -7.76 14.84 -2.02
C ARG A 110 -7.44 13.37 -1.77
N LEU A 111 -6.32 12.90 -2.31
CA LEU A 111 -5.75 11.60 -1.91
C LEU A 111 -5.18 11.66 -0.49
N MET A 112 -5.54 10.68 0.31
CA MET A 112 -5.03 10.45 1.66
C MET A 112 -4.42 9.07 1.76
N LEU A 113 -3.20 9.02 2.29
CA LEU A 113 -2.46 7.79 2.57
C LEU A 113 -2.28 7.63 4.07
N ILE A 114 -2.76 6.52 4.61
CA ILE A 114 -2.58 6.15 6.01
C ILE A 114 -1.71 4.90 6.11
N GLY A 115 -1.03 4.73 7.23
CA GLY A 115 -0.22 3.55 7.54
C GLY A 115 0.09 3.48 9.02
N ALA A 116 0.75 2.43 9.46
CA ALA A 116 1.27 2.29 10.81
C ALA A 116 2.79 2.38 10.82
N GLU A 117 3.37 2.82 11.93
CA GLU A 117 4.80 2.72 12.15
C GLU A 117 5.05 1.87 13.39
N TRP A 118 5.90 0.87 13.23
CA TRP A 118 6.44 0.12 14.35
C TRP A 118 7.81 0.68 14.75
N ASP A 119 7.80 1.53 15.78
CA ASP A 119 8.99 2.20 16.32
C ASP A 119 9.74 1.30 17.31
N LYS A 120 11.05 1.12 17.07
CA LYS A 120 11.93 0.33 17.92
C LYS A 120 12.48 1.08 19.13
N SER A 121 12.50 2.41 19.08
CA SER A 121 13.09 3.26 20.12
C SER A 121 12.35 3.19 21.46
N ALA A 122 11.14 2.60 21.46
CA ALA A 122 10.40 2.22 22.65
C ALA A 122 11.18 1.28 23.61
N PHE A 123 12.34 0.74 23.21
CA PHE A 123 13.18 -0.16 24.02
C PHE A 123 14.54 0.39 24.45
N THR A 124 14.95 1.61 24.06
CA THR A 124 16.33 2.11 24.33
C THR A 124 16.42 3.35 25.23
N GLY A 125 15.35 3.71 25.94
CA GLY A 125 15.36 4.73 26.99
C GLY A 125 15.19 4.10 28.36
N GLU A 126 15.95 4.58 29.35
CA GLU A 126 16.02 4.13 30.74
C GLU A 126 14.78 3.44 31.33
N GLN A 127 15.04 2.33 32.02
CA GLN A 127 14.10 1.60 32.88
C GLN A 127 13.22 2.54 33.71
N PHE A 128 11.93 2.61 33.37
CA PHE A 128 10.89 2.84 34.38
C PHE A 128 10.24 1.50 34.71
N SER A 129 10.28 1.16 35.99
CA SER A 129 10.00 -0.14 36.58
C SER A 129 8.54 -0.59 36.47
N LEU A 130 8.39 -1.87 36.08
CA LEU A 130 7.36 -2.84 36.46
C LEU A 130 5.88 -2.48 36.21
N VAL A 131 5.48 -2.45 34.93
CA VAL A 131 4.28 -3.18 34.46
C VAL A 131 4.65 -3.75 33.09
N GLU A 132 4.44 -5.05 32.87
CA GLU A 132 4.78 -5.76 31.63
C GLU A 132 4.31 -4.98 30.40
N GLY A 133 5.27 -4.50 29.60
CA GLY A 133 5.05 -3.55 28.51
C GLY A 133 4.69 -4.26 27.20
N GLU A 134 3.42 -4.17 26.82
CA GLU A 134 2.93 -4.49 25.49
C GLU A 134 3.62 -3.61 24.41
N PRO A 135 4.02 -4.18 23.25
CA PRO A 135 4.52 -3.39 22.13
C PRO A 135 3.50 -2.32 21.72
N GLN A 136 3.91 -1.06 21.74
CA GLN A 136 3.03 0.07 21.41
C GLN A 136 2.96 0.24 19.89
N LEU A 137 1.90 -0.28 19.27
CA LEU A 137 1.51 0.12 17.91
C LEU A 137 1.12 1.60 17.97
N ARG A 138 1.89 2.47 17.32
CA ARG A 138 1.47 3.86 17.10
C ARG A 138 0.82 3.96 15.73
N SER A 139 -0.51 4.09 15.73
CA SER A 139 -1.26 4.45 14.53
C SER A 139 -1.03 5.93 14.25
N PHE A 140 -0.36 6.27 13.15
CA PHE A 140 -0.21 7.64 12.69
C PHE A 140 -1.03 7.84 11.43
N ALA A 141 -2.00 8.75 11.48
CA ALA A 141 -2.67 9.22 10.27
C ALA A 141 -1.81 10.33 9.67
N TRP A 142 -1.04 10.01 8.65
CA TRP A 142 -0.48 11.05 7.79
C TRP A 142 -1.63 11.63 6.97
N LEU A 143 -2.03 12.87 7.25
CA LEU A 143 -2.79 13.66 6.28
C LEU A 143 -1.80 14.19 5.22
N LEU A 144 -1.04 13.29 4.59
CA LEU A 144 -0.19 13.65 3.47
C LEU A 144 -1.13 13.94 2.30
N LYS A 145 -1.20 15.22 1.92
CA LYS A 145 -1.68 15.57 0.58
C LYS A 145 -0.73 14.92 -0.41
N LEU A 146 -1.09 13.76 -0.93
CA LEU A 146 -0.34 13.11 -2.01
C LEU A 146 -0.21 14.04 -3.23
N THR A 147 -1.16 14.97 -3.41
CA THR A 147 -1.07 16.06 -4.40
C THR A 147 0.14 16.97 -4.20
N ASP A 148 0.57 17.18 -2.96
CA ASP A 148 1.73 18.03 -2.64
C ASP A 148 3.03 17.23 -2.80
N LEU A 149 3.01 15.92 -2.56
CA LEU A 149 4.17 15.03 -2.77
C LEU A 149 4.52 14.79 -4.24
N VAL A 150 3.53 14.79 -5.14
CA VAL A 150 3.75 14.68 -6.59
C VAL A 150 4.20 16.02 -7.19
N ALA A 151 3.94 17.15 -6.52
CA ALA A 151 4.38 18.48 -6.94
C ALA A 151 5.79 18.84 -6.41
N ASP A 152 6.16 18.36 -5.21
CA ASP A 152 7.45 18.62 -4.56
C ASP A 152 8.43 17.42 -4.69
N ALA A 153 8.54 16.81 -5.87
CA ALA A 153 9.61 15.83 -6.18
C ALA A 153 11.02 16.47 -6.26
N ALA A 154 11.25 17.57 -5.54
CA ALA A 154 12.54 18.16 -5.25
C ALA A 154 12.71 18.24 -3.72
N TRP A 155 13.91 17.91 -3.25
CA TRP A 155 14.41 17.94 -1.85
C TRP A 155 14.18 16.65 -1.05
N ARG A 156 15.19 16.01 -0.45
CA ARG A 156 16.51 16.49 0.03
C ARG A 156 17.63 15.47 -0.25
N GLU A 157 18.80 16.00 -0.58
CA GLU A 157 20.10 15.32 -0.52
C GLU A 157 20.40 14.78 0.89
#